data_AF-A0A932BSW1-F1
#
_entry.id   AF-A0A932BSW1-F1
#
_cell.length_a   1.000
_cell.length_b   1.000
_cell.length_c   1.000
_cell.angle_alpha   90.00
_cell.angle_beta   90.00
_cell.angle_gamma   90.00
#
_symmetry.space_group_name_H-M   'P 1'
#
loop_
_entity.id
_entity.type
_entity.pdbx_description
1 polymer ?
#
loop_
_entity_poly.entity_id
_entity_poly.type
_entity_poly.pdbx_seq_one_letter_code
_entity_poly.pdbx_strand_id
1 'polypeptide(L)'
;MHSIQVMSDGYLLVDAPEGLFGRVKHDYEIYGVSRPERNNDPLWIKGLPETHKLQNSTFMPLTRAWQEYLFGMFKKVALANGLSDSSATDIWLKNEFRVATRGNAFWTNNHGNNNGFADYINGTNINSKPMASETIVTGGAYLEVLDNGKVYNIRGVACYAVRTLDGNQSPPSLDDFNPFFQSPVTFFATTSRREKLADGTRLVEELGPLDGMNCPFPVMGNGTVNYIPVDVLQLLPAGSPVPSPYNK
;
A
#
# COMPACT_ATOMS: atom_id res chain seq x y z
N MET A 1 21.83 1.47 15.04
CA MET A 1 21.42 0.09 15.36
C MET A 1 20.15 0.22 16.19
N HIS A 2 18.98 0.23 15.55
CA HIS A 2 17.70 0.42 16.24
C HIS A 2 17.26 -0.92 16.84
N SER A 3 16.90 -0.93 18.11
CA SER A 3 16.39 -2.11 18.81
C SER A 3 14.94 -2.35 18.44
N ILE A 4 14.60 -3.56 17.99
CA ILE A 4 13.21 -3.98 17.74
C ILE A 4 12.69 -4.66 18.99
N GLN A 5 11.61 -4.15 19.59
CA GLN A 5 10.87 -4.82 20.66
C GLN A 5 9.48 -5.22 20.17
N VAL A 6 9.20 -6.52 20.21
CA VAL A 6 7.88 -7.12 19.93
C VAL A 6 7.06 -7.09 21.22
N MET A 7 5.92 -6.40 21.24
CA MET A 7 4.97 -6.47 22.37
C MET A 7 3.83 -7.46 22.08
N SER A 8 3.23 -7.98 23.16
CA SER A 8 2.22 -9.04 23.17
C SER A 8 0.85 -8.64 22.63
N ASP A 9 0.66 -7.36 22.29
CA ASP A 9 -0.57 -6.72 21.85
C ASP A 9 -0.56 -6.36 20.34
N GLY A 10 0.40 -6.89 19.57
CA GLY A 10 0.46 -6.70 18.12
C GLY A 10 1.14 -5.40 17.68
N TYR A 11 1.66 -4.60 18.61
CA TYR A 11 2.49 -3.44 18.31
C TYR A 11 3.97 -3.79 18.44
N LEU A 12 4.76 -3.32 17.48
CA LEU A 12 6.20 -3.42 17.46
C LEU A 12 6.78 -2.01 17.60
N LEU A 13 7.56 -1.78 18.65
CA LEU A 13 8.31 -0.54 18.84
C LEU A 13 9.48 -0.56 17.86
N VAL A 14 9.26 0.03 16.69
CA VAL A 14 10.35 0.60 15.88
C VAL A 14 10.31 2.09 16.20
N ASP A 15 11.44 2.65 16.67
CA ASP A 15 11.56 4.10 16.83
C ASP A 15 11.14 4.75 15.51
N ALA A 16 10.03 5.50 15.53
CA ALA A 16 9.64 6.27 14.37
C ALA A 16 10.81 7.21 14.02
N PRO A 17 11.19 7.34 12.74
CA PRO A 17 12.24 8.29 12.33
C PRO A 17 11.90 9.70 12.85
N GLU A 18 12.88 10.59 12.97
CA GLU A 18 12.57 12.01 13.23
C GLU A 18 11.65 12.55 12.11
N GLY A 19 10.48 13.08 12.48
CA GLY A 19 9.50 13.58 11.52
C GLY A 19 8.08 13.61 12.08
N LEU A 20 7.15 14.19 11.30
CA LEU A 20 5.72 14.10 11.55
C LEU A 20 5.14 13.01 10.66
N PHE A 21 4.30 12.14 11.23
CA PHE A 21 3.70 11.03 10.50
C PHE A 21 2.20 10.98 10.71
N GLY A 22 1.52 10.31 9.79
CA GLY A 22 0.10 10.04 9.90
C GLY A 22 -0.24 8.62 9.46
N ARG A 23 -1.33 8.10 10.02
CA ARG A 23 -1.98 6.87 9.56
C ARG A 23 -3.16 7.24 8.69
N VAL A 24 -3.28 6.62 7.52
CA VAL A 24 -4.48 6.71 6.69
C VAL A 24 -5.60 5.99 7.44
N LYS A 25 -6.70 6.70 7.70
CA LYS A 25 -7.88 6.13 8.35
C LYS A 25 -8.49 5.03 7.47
N HIS A 26 -9.01 3.98 8.10
CA HIS A 26 -9.80 2.96 7.42
C HIS A 26 -11.14 3.53 6.94
N ASP A 27 -11.76 2.87 5.96
CA ASP A 27 -13.05 3.33 5.40
C ASP A 27 -14.12 3.45 6.50
N TYR A 28 -14.13 2.54 7.49
CA TYR A 28 -15.10 2.59 8.58
C TYR A 28 -14.89 3.77 9.54
N GLU A 29 -13.68 4.29 9.65
CA GLU A 29 -13.38 5.46 10.50
C GLU A 29 -13.77 6.77 9.82
N ILE A 30 -13.79 6.78 8.49
CA ILE A 30 -14.18 7.94 7.68
C ILE A 30 -15.71 7.97 7.48
N TYR A 31 -16.31 6.82 7.18
CA TYR A 31 -17.72 6.73 6.73
C TYR A 31 -18.66 6.04 7.74
N GLY A 32 -18.13 5.48 8.83
CA GLY A 32 -18.91 4.71 9.83
C GLY A 32 -19.33 3.30 9.37
N VAL A 33 -19.01 2.91 8.14
CA VAL A 33 -19.39 1.63 7.52
C VAL A 33 -18.22 1.03 6.73
N SER A 34 -18.26 -0.27 6.49
CA SER A 34 -17.26 -0.94 5.64
C SER A 34 -17.38 -0.51 4.17
N ARG A 35 -16.31 -0.70 3.38
CA ARG A 35 -16.33 -0.33 1.96
C ARG A 35 -17.42 -1.04 1.15
N PRO A 36 -17.65 -2.37 1.29
CA PRO A 36 -18.75 -3.05 0.61
C PRO A 36 -20.13 -2.53 1.02
N GLU A 37 -20.33 -2.16 2.29
CA GLU A 37 -21.57 -1.54 2.76
C GLU A 37 -21.76 -0.15 2.13
N ARG A 38 -20.72 0.70 2.14
CA ARG A 38 -20.75 2.04 1.53
C ARG A 38 -21.15 1.99 0.05
N ASN A 39 -20.63 1.01 -0.67
CA ASN A 39 -20.85 0.83 -2.09
C ASN A 39 -22.16 0.09 -2.42
N ASN A 40 -22.91 -0.37 -1.42
CA ASN A 40 -24.08 -1.25 -1.59
C ASN A 40 -23.78 -2.51 -2.40
N ASP A 41 -22.58 -3.09 -2.24
CA ASP A 41 -22.21 -4.31 -2.93
C ASP A 41 -23.09 -5.49 -2.49
N PRO A 42 -23.24 -6.54 -3.31
CA PRO A 42 -23.91 -7.77 -2.90
C PRO A 42 -23.29 -8.40 -1.64
N LEU A 43 -24.10 -9.07 -0.82
CA LEU A 43 -23.64 -9.68 0.45
C LEU A 43 -22.56 -10.77 0.26
N TRP A 44 -22.49 -11.39 -0.92
CA TRP A 44 -21.44 -12.37 -1.23
C TRP A 44 -20.07 -11.72 -1.46
N ILE A 45 -20.01 -10.40 -1.71
CA ILE A 45 -18.77 -9.62 -1.64
C ILE A 45 -18.48 -9.32 -0.17
N LYS A 46 -17.58 -10.13 0.41
CA LYS A 46 -17.21 -10.03 1.82
C LYS A 46 -16.27 -8.88 2.14
N GLY A 47 -15.46 -8.43 1.17
CA GLY A 47 -14.52 -7.34 1.38
C GLY A 47 -14.04 -6.68 0.09
N LEU A 48 -13.52 -5.47 0.23
CA LEU A 48 -12.96 -4.68 -0.87
C LEU A 48 -11.70 -3.92 -0.43
N PRO A 49 -10.75 -3.66 -1.37
CA PRO A 49 -9.57 -2.85 -1.11
C PRO A 49 -9.89 -1.44 -0.60
N GLU A 50 -9.25 -0.99 0.49
CA GLU A 50 -9.48 0.34 1.10
C GLU A 50 -8.75 1.48 0.38
N THR A 51 -8.98 1.65 -0.92
CA THR A 51 -8.19 2.63 -1.68
C THR A 51 -8.61 4.08 -1.43
N HIS A 52 -7.60 4.93 -1.25
CA HIS A 52 -7.68 6.39 -1.22
C HIS A 52 -6.75 6.97 -2.30
N LYS A 53 -7.29 7.85 -3.14
CA LYS A 53 -6.49 8.60 -4.11
C LYS A 53 -5.82 9.79 -3.43
N LEU A 54 -4.56 10.03 -3.74
CA LEU A 54 -3.93 11.30 -3.39
C LEU A 54 -4.44 12.40 -4.35
N GLN A 55 -4.42 13.68 -3.94
CA GLN A 55 -5.09 14.74 -4.72
C GLN A 55 -4.48 14.99 -6.09
N ASN A 56 -3.17 14.84 -6.23
CA ASN A 56 -2.50 14.86 -7.52
C ASN A 56 -2.33 13.43 -8.05
N SER A 57 -3.41 12.64 -8.00
CA SER A 57 -3.38 11.27 -8.52
C SER A 57 -3.09 11.27 -10.01
N THR A 58 -2.15 10.40 -10.41
CA THR A 58 -1.77 10.18 -11.80
C THR A 58 -1.40 8.70 -11.98
N PHE A 59 -1.36 8.26 -13.22
CA PHE A 59 -0.87 6.93 -13.58
C PHE A 59 0.64 6.99 -13.83
N MET A 60 1.42 6.45 -12.88
CA MET A 60 2.88 6.36 -13.00
C MET A 60 3.27 5.06 -13.73
N PRO A 61 4.12 5.13 -14.76
CA PRO A 61 4.57 3.93 -15.46
C PRO A 61 5.36 2.98 -14.54
N LEU A 62 4.92 1.73 -14.45
CA LEU A 62 5.68 0.62 -13.89
C LEU A 62 6.66 0.13 -14.96
N THR A 63 7.76 0.86 -15.13
CA THR A 63 8.90 0.47 -15.96
C THR A 63 9.45 -0.89 -15.53
N ARG A 64 10.34 -1.51 -16.32
CA ARG A 64 10.98 -2.78 -15.95
C ARG A 64 11.58 -2.72 -14.54
N ALA A 65 12.35 -1.68 -14.24
CA ALA A 65 12.96 -1.51 -12.92
C ALA A 65 11.91 -1.43 -11.80
N TRP A 66 10.81 -0.68 -12.00
CA TRP A 66 9.73 -0.59 -11.02
C TRP A 66 8.99 -1.93 -10.82
N GLN A 67 8.78 -2.70 -11.88
CA GLN A 67 8.19 -4.04 -11.77
C GLN A 67 9.12 -5.01 -11.04
N GLU A 68 10.42 -4.96 -11.32
CA GLU A 68 11.45 -5.75 -10.62
C GLU A 68 11.56 -5.38 -9.14
N TYR A 69 11.49 -4.08 -8.82
CA TYR A 69 11.45 -3.60 -7.44
C TYR A 69 10.22 -4.14 -6.69
N LEU A 70 9.02 -3.98 -7.26
CA LEU A 70 7.80 -4.50 -6.67
C LEU A 70 7.85 -6.03 -6.48
N PHE A 71 8.29 -6.76 -7.51
CA PHE A 71 8.45 -8.21 -7.43
C PHE A 71 9.45 -8.61 -6.35
N GLY A 72 10.55 -7.86 -6.21
CA GLY A 72 11.53 -8.05 -5.15
C GLY A 72 10.96 -7.82 -3.76
N MET A 73 10.04 -6.85 -3.57
CA MET A 73 9.33 -6.67 -2.30
C MET A 73 8.46 -7.90 -1.99
N PHE A 74 7.73 -8.44 -2.97
CA PHE A 74 6.93 -9.67 -2.79
C PHE A 74 7.82 -10.85 -2.40
N LYS A 75 8.97 -11.01 -3.06
CA LYS A 75 9.96 -12.04 -2.72
C LYS A 75 10.48 -11.87 -1.29
N LYS A 76 10.84 -10.64 -0.89
CA LYS A 76 11.28 -10.37 0.49
C LYS A 76 10.22 -10.72 1.53
N VAL A 77 8.94 -10.40 1.27
CA VAL A 77 7.84 -10.81 2.16
C VAL A 77 7.69 -12.32 2.25
N ALA A 78 7.66 -13.02 1.12
CA ALA A 78 7.51 -14.48 1.09
C ALA A 78 8.63 -15.19 1.86
N LEU A 79 9.89 -14.81 1.61
CA LEU A 79 11.04 -15.39 2.31
C LEU A 79 11.02 -15.09 3.82
N ALA A 80 10.61 -13.88 4.20
CA ALA A 80 10.47 -13.48 5.60
C ALA A 80 9.37 -14.25 6.34
N ASN A 81 8.37 -14.76 5.61
CA ASN A 81 7.32 -15.64 6.12
C ASN A 81 7.66 -17.14 6.00
N GLY A 82 8.93 -17.48 5.78
CA GLY A 82 9.42 -18.85 5.84
C GLY A 82 9.32 -19.64 4.54
N LEU A 83 8.94 -19.01 3.42
CA LEU A 83 8.99 -19.69 2.12
C LEU A 83 10.45 -19.88 1.69
N SER A 84 10.74 -21.01 1.06
CA SER A 84 12.08 -21.31 0.54
C SER A 84 12.41 -20.48 -0.69
N ASP A 85 13.69 -20.13 -0.90
CA ASP A 85 14.13 -19.57 -2.17
C ASP A 85 14.31 -20.71 -3.20
N SER A 86 13.23 -21.01 -3.92
CA SER A 86 13.16 -22.10 -4.87
C SER A 86 12.48 -21.67 -6.17
N SER A 87 12.67 -22.44 -7.23
CA SER A 87 11.97 -22.21 -8.51
C SER A 87 10.44 -22.32 -8.36
N ALA A 88 9.95 -23.18 -7.48
CA ALA A 88 8.52 -23.30 -7.19
C ALA A 88 7.98 -22.01 -6.56
N THR A 89 8.71 -21.44 -5.60
CA THR A 89 8.37 -20.15 -4.97
C THR A 89 8.39 -19.01 -5.99
N ASP A 90 9.39 -18.96 -6.88
CA ASP A 90 9.48 -17.95 -7.95
C ASP A 90 8.29 -18.02 -8.91
N ILE A 91 7.89 -19.23 -9.34
CA ILE A 91 6.71 -19.44 -10.20
C ILE A 91 5.44 -19.01 -9.49
N TRP A 92 5.27 -19.36 -8.21
CA TRP A 92 4.13 -18.92 -7.41
C TRP A 92 4.09 -17.39 -7.30
N LEU A 93 5.19 -16.75 -6.91
CA LEU A 93 5.30 -15.30 -6.81
C LEU A 93 5.00 -14.59 -8.14
N LYS A 94 5.41 -15.15 -9.27
CA LYS A 94 5.09 -14.60 -10.61
C LYS A 94 3.59 -14.62 -10.90
N ASN A 95 2.90 -15.67 -10.48
CA ASN A 95 1.44 -15.74 -10.54
C ASN A 95 0.80 -14.70 -9.62
N GLU A 96 1.29 -14.54 -8.40
CA GLU A 96 0.76 -13.54 -7.46
C GLU A 96 1.02 -12.11 -7.92
N PHE A 97 2.18 -11.84 -8.51
CA PHE A 97 2.48 -10.58 -9.17
C PHE A 97 1.48 -10.29 -10.29
N ARG A 98 1.16 -11.29 -11.13
CA ARG A 98 0.16 -11.15 -12.19
C ARG A 98 -1.23 -10.85 -11.62
N VAL A 99 -1.61 -11.47 -10.51
CA VAL A 99 -2.89 -11.16 -9.83
C VAL A 99 -2.89 -9.74 -9.25
N ALA A 100 -1.79 -9.32 -8.63
CA ALA A 100 -1.62 -7.98 -8.06
C ALA A 100 -1.68 -6.87 -9.13
N THR A 101 -1.20 -7.16 -10.34
CA THR A 101 -1.00 -6.18 -11.42
C THR A 101 -1.96 -6.34 -12.60
N ARG A 102 -2.98 -7.21 -12.50
CA ARG A 102 -4.02 -7.32 -13.55
C ARG A 102 -4.79 -6.00 -13.68
N GLY A 103 -5.37 -5.72 -14.84
CA GLY A 103 -6.06 -4.48 -15.15
C GLY A 103 -7.19 -4.12 -14.19
N ASN A 104 -7.99 -5.06 -13.71
CA ASN A 104 -9.01 -4.77 -12.71
C ASN A 104 -8.49 -4.80 -11.25
N ALA A 105 -7.17 -4.87 -11.04
CA ALA A 105 -6.60 -4.69 -9.71
C ALA A 105 -6.75 -3.23 -9.28
N PHE A 106 -6.91 -3.03 -7.97
CA PHE A 106 -7.17 -1.72 -7.37
C PHE A 106 -6.08 -0.68 -7.70
N TRP A 107 -4.85 -1.14 -7.89
CA TRP A 107 -3.67 -0.30 -8.05
C TRP A 107 -3.36 0.05 -9.50
N THR A 108 -3.64 -0.84 -10.44
CA THR A 108 -3.37 -0.60 -11.87
C THR A 108 -4.56 0.00 -12.61
N ASN A 109 -5.79 -0.19 -12.12
CA ASN A 109 -7.01 0.48 -12.58
C ASN A 109 -7.10 0.63 -14.13
N ASN A 110 -7.26 -0.50 -14.79
CA ASN A 110 -7.26 -0.77 -16.23
C ASN A 110 -5.91 -0.65 -16.97
N HIS A 111 -4.81 -0.40 -16.26
CA HIS A 111 -3.46 -0.29 -16.83
C HIS A 111 -2.56 -1.48 -16.47
N GLY A 112 -3.13 -2.67 -16.36
CA GLY A 112 -2.46 -3.89 -15.90
C GLY A 112 -2.17 -4.92 -16.99
N ASN A 113 -1.56 -6.05 -16.60
CA ASN A 113 -0.98 -7.04 -17.54
C ASN A 113 -1.99 -7.66 -18.52
N ASN A 114 -3.25 -7.85 -18.12
CA ASN A 114 -4.29 -8.45 -18.97
C ASN A 114 -5.03 -7.43 -19.86
N ASN A 115 -4.55 -6.17 -19.93
CA ASN A 115 -5.10 -5.11 -20.78
C ASN A 115 -4.10 -4.67 -21.87
N GLY A 116 -3.18 -5.55 -22.29
CA GLY A 116 -2.23 -5.28 -23.38
C GLY A 116 -0.98 -4.48 -22.96
N PHE A 117 -0.73 -4.34 -21.66
CA PHE A 117 0.46 -3.68 -21.14
C PHE A 117 1.61 -4.67 -20.92
N ALA A 118 2.84 -4.16 -20.91
CA ALA A 118 4.05 -4.97 -20.72
C ALA A 118 4.16 -5.50 -19.28
N ASP A 119 4.26 -6.81 -19.15
CA ASP A 119 4.60 -7.53 -17.92
C ASP A 119 6.02 -8.08 -18.08
N TYR A 120 6.99 -7.35 -17.56
CA TYR A 120 8.41 -7.69 -17.68
C TYR A 120 8.80 -8.86 -16.77
N ILE A 121 8.04 -9.10 -15.69
CA ILE A 121 8.28 -10.19 -14.74
C ILE A 121 7.89 -11.53 -15.34
N ASN A 122 6.77 -11.56 -16.06
CA ASN A 122 6.27 -12.75 -16.75
C ASN A 122 6.68 -12.83 -18.23
N GLY A 123 7.44 -11.84 -18.74
CA GLY A 123 7.90 -11.82 -20.13
C GLY A 123 6.78 -11.69 -21.16
N THR A 124 5.64 -11.10 -20.79
CA THR A 124 4.44 -10.98 -21.63
C THR A 124 4.29 -9.56 -22.16
N ASN A 125 3.96 -9.39 -23.45
CA ASN A 125 3.75 -8.09 -24.10
C ASN A 125 4.91 -7.10 -23.92
N ILE A 126 6.15 -7.57 -23.81
CA ILE A 126 7.34 -6.76 -23.42
C ILE A 126 7.66 -5.56 -24.33
N ASN A 127 7.10 -5.52 -25.54
CA ASN A 127 7.25 -4.42 -26.50
C ASN A 127 6.09 -3.39 -26.42
N SER A 128 5.13 -3.61 -25.52
CA SER A 128 3.98 -2.72 -25.32
C SER A 128 4.29 -1.63 -24.30
N LYS A 129 3.35 -0.69 -24.11
CA LYS A 129 3.48 0.32 -23.05
C LYS A 129 3.61 -0.38 -21.68
N PRO A 130 4.49 0.08 -20.77
CA PRO A 130 4.54 -0.44 -19.41
C PRO A 130 3.19 -0.34 -18.71
N MET A 131 2.87 -1.31 -17.85
CA MET A 131 1.77 -1.18 -16.89
C MET A 131 1.87 0.15 -16.14
N ALA A 132 0.77 0.65 -15.59
CA ALA A 132 0.81 1.86 -14.78
C ALA A 132 0.14 1.63 -13.42
N SER A 133 0.70 2.29 -12.41
CA SER A 133 0.21 2.36 -11.04
C SER A 133 -0.52 3.69 -10.87
N GLU A 134 -1.76 3.68 -10.42
CA GLU A 134 -2.42 4.90 -9.96
C GLU A 134 -1.79 5.36 -8.64
N THR A 135 -1.59 6.67 -8.46
CA THR A 135 -1.10 7.24 -7.20
C THR A 135 -2.18 7.17 -6.11
N ILE A 136 -2.16 6.06 -5.39
CA ILE A 136 -3.10 5.73 -4.33
C ILE A 136 -2.37 5.19 -3.09
N VAL A 137 -3.10 5.09 -2.00
CA VAL A 137 -2.73 4.39 -0.76
C VAL A 137 -3.92 3.59 -0.26
N THR A 138 -3.71 2.66 0.68
CA THR A 138 -4.81 1.99 1.37
C THR A 138 -5.01 2.51 2.80
N GLY A 139 -6.18 2.24 3.38
CA GLY A 139 -6.41 2.38 4.82
C GLY A 139 -5.30 1.71 5.63
N GLY A 140 -4.95 2.27 6.78
CA GLY A 140 -3.86 1.76 7.62
C GLY A 140 -2.44 2.10 7.13
N ALA A 141 -2.28 2.70 5.95
CA ALA A 141 -0.96 3.12 5.46
C ALA A 141 -0.33 4.16 6.39
N TYR A 142 0.97 4.01 6.64
CA TYR A 142 1.79 4.96 7.41
C TYR A 142 2.52 5.89 6.45
N LEU A 143 2.29 7.20 6.57
CA LEU A 143 2.82 8.22 5.67
C LEU A 143 3.61 9.27 6.44
N GLU A 144 4.72 9.73 5.85
CA GLU A 144 5.46 10.90 6.34
C GLU A 144 4.75 12.18 5.90
N VAL A 145 4.44 13.03 6.86
CA VAL A 145 3.84 14.34 6.66
C VAL A 145 4.93 15.39 6.62
N LEU A 146 4.97 16.13 5.52
CA LEU A 146 6.00 17.13 5.25
C LEU A 146 5.61 18.49 5.84
N ASP A 147 6.57 19.43 5.78
CA ASP A 147 6.38 20.83 6.17
C ASP A 147 5.77 21.02 7.56
N ASN A 148 6.14 20.15 8.50
CA ASN A 148 5.66 20.13 9.88
C ASN A 148 4.11 20.15 9.99
N GLY A 149 3.42 19.47 9.07
CA GLY A 149 1.96 19.35 9.11
C GLY A 149 1.24 20.61 8.64
N LYS A 150 1.90 21.48 7.88
CA LYS A 150 1.22 22.62 7.24
C LYS A 150 0.09 22.12 6.35
N VAL A 151 -1.08 22.76 6.49
CA VAL A 151 -2.25 22.49 5.66
C VAL A 151 -2.18 23.31 4.37
N TYR A 152 -2.31 22.62 3.24
CA TYR A 152 -2.37 23.18 1.91
C TYR A 152 -3.80 23.09 1.36
N ASN A 153 -4.24 24.11 0.64
CA ASN A 153 -5.49 24.03 -0.11
C ASN A 153 -5.19 23.58 -1.54
N ILE A 154 -5.47 22.31 -1.86
CA ILE A 154 -5.23 21.71 -3.17
C ILE A 154 -6.58 21.50 -3.84
N ARG A 155 -6.86 22.27 -4.89
CA ARG A 155 -8.13 22.21 -5.65
C ARG A 155 -9.38 22.33 -4.76
N GLY A 156 -9.32 23.17 -3.72
CA GLY A 156 -10.44 23.40 -2.81
C GLY A 156 -10.54 22.40 -1.65
N VAL A 157 -9.61 21.44 -1.53
CA VAL A 157 -9.57 20.47 -0.44
C VAL A 157 -8.37 20.78 0.46
N ALA A 158 -8.62 20.82 1.78
CA ALA A 158 -7.56 20.92 2.77
C ALA A 158 -6.76 19.61 2.82
N CYS A 159 -5.45 19.70 2.62
CA CYS A 159 -4.57 18.54 2.53
C CYS A 159 -3.27 18.75 3.30
N TYR A 160 -2.68 17.63 3.75
CA TYR A 160 -1.29 17.58 4.14
C TYR A 160 -0.42 17.20 2.94
N ALA A 161 0.80 17.75 2.88
CA ALA A 161 1.82 17.26 1.97
C ALA A 161 2.43 15.97 2.53
N VAL A 162 2.57 14.94 1.70
CA VAL A 162 3.14 13.65 2.08
C VAL A 162 4.24 13.21 1.13
N ARG A 163 5.21 12.47 1.66
CA ARG A 163 6.31 11.90 0.87
C ARG A 163 5.78 10.79 -0.04
N THR A 164 6.29 10.76 -1.27
CA THR A 164 6.06 9.69 -2.25
C THR A 164 7.37 9.34 -2.96
N LEU A 165 7.44 8.17 -3.58
CA LEU A 165 8.51 7.85 -4.52
C LEU A 165 8.20 8.48 -5.88
N ASP A 166 9.19 9.13 -6.50
CA ASP A 166 9.04 9.68 -7.84
C ASP A 166 9.07 8.56 -8.88
N GLY A 167 7.91 8.24 -9.46
CA GLY A 167 7.78 7.19 -10.46
C GLY A 167 8.47 7.49 -11.79
N ASN A 168 8.96 8.71 -12.01
CA ASN A 168 9.80 9.04 -13.19
C ASN A 168 11.27 8.73 -12.97
N GLN A 169 11.69 8.44 -11.74
CA GLN A 169 13.04 8.04 -11.39
C GLN A 169 13.14 6.51 -11.27
N SER A 170 14.37 6.02 -11.19
CA SER A 170 14.62 4.62 -10.81
C SER A 170 14.06 4.35 -9.41
N PRO A 171 13.54 3.13 -9.15
CA PRO A 171 13.13 2.75 -7.80
C PRO A 171 14.32 2.80 -6.83
N PRO A 172 14.05 2.96 -5.52
CA PRO A 172 15.09 2.87 -4.49
C PRO A 172 15.67 1.44 -4.41
N SER A 173 16.72 1.28 -3.59
CA SER A 173 17.26 -0.05 -3.32
C SER A 173 16.23 -0.92 -2.61
N LEU A 174 16.19 -2.21 -2.95
CA LEU A 174 15.41 -3.19 -2.20
C LEU A 174 15.94 -3.38 -0.78
N ASP A 175 17.20 -3.06 -0.50
CA ASP A 175 17.81 -3.23 0.83
C ASP A 175 17.14 -2.36 1.90
N ASP A 176 16.55 -1.23 1.49
CA ASP A 176 15.83 -0.32 2.38
C ASP A 176 14.39 -0.81 2.69
N PHE A 177 13.91 -1.84 1.99
CA PHE A 177 12.58 -2.41 2.22
C PHE A 177 12.60 -3.44 3.36
N ASN A 178 11.68 -3.25 4.32
CA ASN A 178 11.44 -4.17 5.41
C ASN A 178 10.10 -4.92 5.21
N PRO A 179 10.09 -6.26 5.17
CA PRO A 179 8.87 -7.03 4.90
C PRO A 179 7.84 -7.05 6.05
N PHE A 180 8.25 -6.66 7.26
CA PHE A 180 7.40 -6.67 8.46
C PHE A 180 6.85 -5.29 8.81
N PHE A 181 7.48 -4.21 8.31
CA PHE A 181 7.14 -2.84 8.69
C PHE A 181 6.85 -1.97 7.47
N GLN A 182 5.81 -1.14 7.59
CA GLN A 182 5.52 -0.14 6.58
C GLN A 182 6.57 0.98 6.64
N SER A 183 7.29 1.19 5.53
CA SER A 183 8.06 2.42 5.33
C SER A 183 7.11 3.58 4.99
N PRO A 184 7.43 4.84 5.30
CA PRO A 184 6.58 5.99 4.96
C PRO A 184 6.26 6.17 3.46
N VAL A 185 6.92 5.40 2.60
CA VAL A 185 6.76 5.41 1.13
C VAL A 185 6.35 4.05 0.56
N THR A 186 5.97 3.09 1.41
CA THR A 186 5.39 1.79 1.02
C THR A 186 4.22 1.47 1.94
N PHE A 187 3.10 0.98 1.42
CA PHE A 187 1.99 0.52 2.24
C PHE A 187 1.77 -0.98 2.05
N PHE A 188 1.21 -1.63 3.07
CA PHE A 188 0.65 -2.96 2.90
C PHE A 188 -0.83 -2.81 2.55
N ALA A 189 -1.25 -3.38 1.42
CA ALA A 189 -2.61 -3.22 0.97
C ALA A 189 -3.59 -3.93 1.91
N THR A 190 -4.70 -3.27 2.22
CA THR A 190 -5.73 -3.74 3.15
C THR A 190 -7.06 -3.99 2.46
N THR A 191 -7.83 -4.92 3.03
CA THR A 191 -9.21 -5.23 2.64
C THR A 191 -10.16 -4.85 3.77
N SER A 192 -11.13 -3.97 3.50
CA SER A 192 -12.23 -3.69 4.43
C SER A 192 -13.30 -4.77 4.31
N ARG A 193 -13.63 -5.43 5.42
CA ARG A 193 -14.69 -6.44 5.51
C ARG A 193 -15.96 -5.88 6.14
N ARG A 194 -17.09 -6.54 5.86
CA ARG A 194 -18.37 -6.27 6.55
C ARG A 194 -18.35 -6.71 8.01
N GLU A 195 -17.53 -7.69 8.34
CA GLU A 195 -17.48 -8.29 9.67
C GLU A 195 -17.05 -7.25 10.73
N LYS A 196 -17.70 -7.31 11.89
CA LYS A 196 -17.36 -6.48 13.05
C LYS A 196 -16.62 -7.34 14.07
N LEU A 197 -15.60 -6.76 14.68
CA LEU A 197 -14.92 -7.34 15.83
C LEU A 197 -15.73 -7.10 17.11
N ALA A 198 -15.33 -7.78 18.19
CA ALA A 198 -16.01 -7.73 19.48
C ALA A 198 -16.06 -6.31 20.09
N ASP A 199 -15.07 -5.48 19.78
CA ASP A 199 -14.97 -4.08 20.21
C ASP A 199 -15.80 -3.11 19.35
N GLY A 200 -16.53 -3.63 18.35
CA GLY A 200 -17.39 -2.87 17.44
C GLY A 200 -16.68 -2.26 16.24
N THR A 201 -15.35 -2.39 16.14
CA THR A 201 -14.58 -1.98 14.95
C THR A 201 -14.81 -2.96 13.79
N ARG A 202 -14.39 -2.60 12.57
CA ARG A 202 -14.50 -3.49 11.40
C ARG A 202 -13.23 -4.29 11.21
N LEU A 203 -13.39 -5.53 10.77
CA LEU A 203 -12.29 -6.40 10.38
C LEU A 203 -11.58 -5.81 9.15
N VAL A 204 -10.26 -5.62 9.28
CA VAL A 204 -9.37 -5.18 8.21
C VAL A 204 -8.21 -6.16 8.13
N GLU A 205 -8.03 -6.76 6.97
CA GLU A 205 -7.06 -7.84 6.73
C GLU A 205 -6.15 -7.52 5.54
N GLU A 206 -5.11 -8.33 5.39
CA GLU A 206 -4.22 -8.35 4.25
C GLU A 206 -5.00 -8.46 2.94
N LEU A 207 -4.76 -7.55 1.99
CA LEU A 207 -5.25 -7.71 0.62
C LEU A 207 -4.34 -8.68 -0.13
N GLY A 208 -4.76 -9.94 -0.15
CA GLY A 208 -3.99 -11.04 -0.71
C GLY A 208 -4.09 -11.12 -2.24
N PRO A 209 -2.92 -11.07 -2.90
CA PRO A 209 -2.42 -12.19 -3.68
C PRO A 209 -1.44 -13.05 -2.86
N LEU A 210 -0.77 -12.50 -1.85
CA LEU A 210 0.26 -13.23 -1.08
C LEU A 210 -0.29 -14.11 0.05
N ASP A 211 -1.45 -14.76 -0.15
CA ASP A 211 -2.04 -15.77 0.75
C ASP A 211 -1.98 -15.43 2.25
N GLY A 212 -2.53 -14.27 2.62
CA GLY A 212 -2.57 -13.81 4.02
C GLY A 212 -1.27 -13.16 4.53
N MET A 213 -0.24 -13.03 3.70
CA MET A 213 0.95 -12.22 4.00
C MET A 213 0.75 -10.76 3.60
N ASN A 214 1.58 -9.87 4.15
CA ASN A 214 1.65 -8.46 3.76
C ASN A 214 1.80 -8.31 2.24
N CYS A 215 0.93 -7.54 1.58
CA CYS A 215 1.08 -7.24 0.15
C CYS A 215 1.63 -5.82 -0.04
N PRO A 216 2.95 -5.65 -0.25
CA PRO A 216 3.58 -4.34 -0.25
C PRO A 216 3.44 -3.62 -1.59
N PHE A 217 3.13 -2.34 -1.52
CA PHE A 217 3.04 -1.47 -2.67
C PHE A 217 3.75 -0.14 -2.40
N PRO A 218 4.51 0.40 -3.36
CA PRO A 218 5.12 1.71 -3.22
C PRO A 218 4.06 2.82 -3.35
N VAL A 219 4.21 3.89 -2.56
CA VAL A 219 3.44 5.13 -2.74
C VAL A 219 4.11 5.93 -3.86
N MET A 220 3.71 5.70 -5.11
CA MET A 220 4.33 6.33 -6.29
C MET A 220 3.57 7.57 -6.76
N GLY A 221 4.27 8.68 -6.94
CA GLY A 221 3.76 9.95 -7.45
C GLY A 221 4.55 10.50 -8.64
N ASN A 222 4.05 11.58 -9.24
CA ASN A 222 4.82 12.40 -10.18
C ASN A 222 5.65 13.42 -9.39
N GLY A 223 6.90 13.07 -9.08
CA GLY A 223 7.71 13.75 -8.08
C GLY A 223 7.65 13.11 -6.69
N THR A 224 8.38 13.69 -5.74
CA THR A 224 8.55 13.14 -4.38
C THR A 224 7.51 13.61 -3.37
N VAL A 225 6.57 14.47 -3.78
CA VAL A 225 5.52 15.03 -2.92
C VAL A 225 4.15 14.85 -3.56
N ASN A 226 3.19 14.37 -2.78
CA ASN A 226 1.77 14.41 -3.13
C ASN A 226 0.97 14.92 -1.93
N TYR A 227 -0.36 14.94 -2.06
CA TYR A 227 -1.24 15.55 -1.06
C TYR A 227 -2.37 14.60 -0.68
N ILE A 228 -2.61 14.47 0.62
CA ILE A 228 -3.70 13.66 1.16
C ILE A 228 -4.69 14.56 1.92
N PRO A 229 -6.01 14.40 1.73
CA PRO A 229 -7.02 15.13 2.50
C PRO A 229 -6.84 14.99 4.01
N VAL A 230 -7.01 16.09 4.75
CA VAL A 230 -6.79 16.12 6.21
C VAL A 230 -7.78 15.24 6.99
N ASP A 231 -8.96 14.99 6.43
CA ASP A 231 -10.00 14.14 7.02
C ASP A 231 -9.70 12.64 6.87
N VAL A 232 -8.90 12.28 5.86
CA VAL A 232 -8.45 10.90 5.59
C VAL A 232 -7.22 10.51 6.40
N LEU A 233 -6.44 11.47 6.92
CA LEU A 233 -5.22 11.21 7.66
C LEU A 233 -5.37 11.51 9.16
N GLN A 234 -4.98 10.57 10.01
CA GLN A 234 -4.81 10.79 11.45
C GLN A 234 -3.33 11.04 11.77
N LEU A 235 -2.99 12.25 12.21
CA LEU A 235 -1.63 12.55 12.66
C LEU A 235 -1.29 11.74 13.92
N LEU A 236 -0.06 11.23 13.96
CA LEU A 236 0.44 10.42 15.05
C LEU A 236 1.30 11.30 15.98
N PRO A 237 1.18 11.14 17.31
CA PRO A 237 2.09 11.80 18.25
C PRO A 237 3.55 11.45 17.95
N ALA A 238 4.47 12.39 18.18
CA ALA A 238 5.90 12.17 17.99
C ALA A 238 6.38 10.96 18.82
N GLY A 239 7.17 10.09 18.20
CA GLY A 239 7.69 8.86 18.84
C GLY A 239 6.66 7.74 18.99
N SER A 240 5.44 7.87 18.47
CA SER A 240 4.48 6.76 18.48
C SER A 240 4.99 5.59 17.65
N PRO A 241 4.70 4.33 18.06
CA PRO A 241 5.01 3.17 17.23
C PRO A 241 4.29 3.24 15.89
N VAL A 242 4.87 2.60 14.87
CA VAL A 242 4.20 2.41 13.58
C VAL A 242 2.94 1.56 13.82
N PRO A 243 1.73 2.07 13.51
CA PRO A 243 0.51 1.31 13.74
C PRO A 243 0.43 0.12 12.77
N SER A 244 -0.18 -0.97 13.24
CA SER A 244 -0.61 -2.05 12.36
C SER A 244 -1.57 -1.50 11.29
N PRO A 245 -1.42 -1.89 10.02
CA PRO A 245 -2.43 -1.60 8.99
C PRO A 245 -3.68 -2.47 9.12
N TYR A 246 -3.66 -3.49 9.97
CA TYR A 246 -4.74 -4.46 10.13
C TYR A 246 -5.44 -4.31 11.47
N ASN A 247 -6.68 -4.77 11.48
CA ASN A 247 -7.51 -4.88 12.66
C ASN A 247 -8.19 -6.25 12.63
N LYS A 248 -7.63 -7.21 13.36
CA LYS A 248 -7.98 -8.64 13.31
C LYS A 248 -7.99 -9.27 14.68
#